data_AF-A0A5C7J1T6-F1
#
_entry.id   AF-A0A5C7J1T6-F1
#
_cell.length_a   1.000
_cell.length_b   1.000
_cell.length_c   1.000
_cell.angle_alpha   90.00
_cell.angle_beta   90.00
_cell.angle_gamma   90.00
#
_symmetry.space_group_name_H-M   'P 1'
#
loop_
_entity.id
_entity.type
_entity.pdbx_description
1 polymer ?
#
loop_
_entity_poly.entity_id
_entity_poly.type
_entity_poly.pdbx_seq_one_letter_code
_entity_poly.pdbx_strand_id
1 'polypeptide(L)'
;MDSSMKISFNRCIRDGDLIIVYERHDTMKAVKVCKNSVLQNRFCVFKHSDWIGKPFGSIIFSNRGGFIYLLALTPEFWTLVLSHMTQILYIADISFVIMYLEVVPGCLVLESGTGSGSSGTCVYL
;
A
#
# COMPACT_ATOMS: atom_id res chain seq x y z
N MET A 1 -16.15 -12.43 12.12
CA MET A 1 -15.13 -13.21 11.41
C MET A 1 -15.39 -13.09 9.92
N ASP A 2 -14.83 -12.05 9.29
CA ASP A 2 -14.99 -11.86 7.84
C ASP A 2 -13.87 -12.60 7.12
N SER A 3 -14.22 -13.73 6.50
CA SER A 3 -13.33 -14.69 5.84
C SER A 3 -12.79 -14.21 4.48
N SER A 4 -12.78 -12.90 4.21
CA SER A 4 -12.70 -12.38 2.85
C SER A 4 -11.38 -11.71 2.47
N MET A 5 -10.41 -11.60 3.37
CA MET A 5 -9.12 -10.94 3.09
C MET A 5 -8.04 -11.90 2.61
N LYS A 6 -8.38 -12.84 1.71
CA LYS A 6 -7.34 -13.50 0.91
C LYS A 6 -6.69 -12.44 0.02
N ILE A 7 -5.41 -12.15 0.23
CA ILE A 7 -4.60 -11.33 -0.71
C ILE A 7 -4.57 -12.07 -2.05
N SER A 8 -5.58 -11.81 -2.85
CA SER A 8 -5.80 -12.45 -4.13
C SER A 8 -4.95 -11.68 -5.12
N PHE A 9 -3.72 -12.12 -5.37
CA PHE A 9 -2.83 -11.49 -6.35
C PHE A 9 -3.40 -11.47 -7.79
N ASN A 10 -4.48 -12.24 -8.04
CA ASN A 10 -5.24 -12.24 -9.29
C ASN A 10 -6.47 -11.31 -9.28
N ARG A 11 -6.65 -10.46 -8.27
CA ARG A 11 -7.76 -9.51 -8.23
C ARG A 11 -7.49 -8.34 -9.17
N CYS A 12 -8.51 -7.93 -9.92
CA CYS A 12 -8.49 -6.67 -10.66
C CYS A 12 -8.80 -5.49 -9.74
N ILE A 13 -8.24 -4.33 -10.06
CA ILE A 13 -8.46 -3.07 -9.36
C ILE A 13 -9.93 -2.66 -9.49
N ARG A 14 -10.57 -2.34 -8.37
CA ARG A 14 -11.96 -1.88 -8.29
C ARG A 14 -12.04 -0.45 -7.77
N ASP A 15 -13.19 0.17 -7.98
CA ASP A 15 -13.51 1.45 -7.35
C ASP A 15 -13.52 1.29 -5.82
N GLY A 16 -12.89 2.22 -5.13
CA GLY A 16 -12.73 2.20 -3.66
C GLY A 16 -11.50 1.45 -3.15
N ASP A 17 -10.78 0.69 -3.99
CA ASP A 17 -9.56 0.00 -3.58
C ASP A 17 -8.44 1.01 -3.27
N LEU A 18 -7.65 0.72 -2.23
CA LEU A 18 -6.45 1.49 -1.88
C LEU A 18 -5.24 0.83 -2.54
N ILE A 19 -4.55 1.58 -3.40
CA ILE A 19 -3.44 1.05 -4.20
C ILE A 19 -2.20 1.92 -4.03
N ILE A 20 -1.04 1.33 -4.31
CA ILE A 20 0.23 2.06 -4.34
C ILE A 20 0.56 2.38 -5.79
N VAL A 21 0.70 3.67 -6.08
CA VAL A 21 1.16 4.16 -7.37
C VAL A 21 2.65 4.41 -7.29
N TYR A 22 3.42 3.58 -7.99
CA TYR A 22 4.87 3.73 -8.11
C TYR A 22 5.17 4.52 -9.38
N GLU A 23 5.63 5.76 -9.20
CA GLU A 23 6.00 6.66 -10.31
C GLU A 23 7.50 6.52 -10.62
N ARG A 24 8.32 6.51 -9.57
CA ARG A 24 9.79 6.39 -9.61
C ARG A 24 10.26 5.71 -8.33
N HIS A 25 11.52 5.30 -8.33
CA HIS A 25 12.17 4.70 -7.15
C HIS A 25 12.04 5.53 -5.88
N ASP A 26 12.01 6.86 -6.01
CA ASP A 26 11.93 7.80 -4.89
C ASP A 26 10.52 8.40 -4.71
N THR A 27 9.53 7.96 -5.49
CA THR A 27 8.19 8.56 -5.44
C THR A 27 7.12 7.49 -5.59
N MET A 28 6.57 7.10 -4.44
CA MET A 28 5.43 6.22 -4.30
C MET A 28 4.31 6.96 -3.58
N LYS A 29 3.06 6.73 -3.99
CA LYS A 29 1.89 7.36 -3.39
C LYS A 29 0.79 6.35 -3.13
N ALA A 30 0.15 6.45 -1.97
CA ALA A 30 -1.02 5.67 -1.64
C ALA A 30 -2.24 6.43 -2.14
N VAL A 31 -2.99 5.81 -3.04
CA VAL A 31 -4.08 6.46 -3.77
C VAL A 31 -5.31 5.59 -3.68
N LYS A 32 -6.41 6.21 -3.25
CA LYS A 32 -7.72 5.57 -3.29
C LYS A 32 -8.28 5.67 -4.71
N VAL A 33 -8.61 4.53 -5.31
CA VAL A 33 -9.18 4.48 -6.66
C VAL A 33 -10.63 4.97 -6.60
N CYS A 34 -10.95 5.91 -7.48
CA CYS A 34 -12.26 6.53 -7.58
C CYS A 34 -12.51 6.84 -9.06
N LYS A 35 -13.57 6.31 -9.67
CA LYS A 35 -13.86 6.40 -11.11
C LYS A 35 -13.80 7.84 -11.66
N ASN A 36 -14.18 8.82 -10.86
CA ASN A 36 -14.21 10.23 -11.28
C ASN A 36 -12.94 11.02 -10.92
N SER A 37 -11.93 10.35 -10.36
CA SER A 37 -10.70 10.99 -9.92
C SER A 37 -9.57 10.83 -10.93
N VAL A 38 -8.61 11.74 -10.85
CA VAL A 38 -7.41 11.77 -11.68
C VAL A 38 -6.18 11.91 -10.80
N LEU A 39 -5.15 11.15 -11.12
CA LEU A 39 -3.82 11.32 -10.54
C LEU A 39 -3.00 12.22 -11.46
N GLN A 40 -2.51 13.32 -10.90
CA GLN A 40 -1.62 14.23 -11.59
C GLN A 40 -0.19 14.03 -11.07
N ASN A 41 0.72 13.77 -11.99
CA ASN A 41 2.15 13.85 -11.77
C ASN A 41 2.68 15.10 -12.50
N ARG A 42 3.88 15.57 -12.13
CA ARG A 42 4.56 16.74 -12.71
C ARG A 42 4.59 16.74 -14.25
N PHE A 43 4.56 15.56 -14.88
CA PHE A 43 4.68 15.40 -16.32
C PHE A 43 3.40 14.89 -17.01
N CYS A 44 2.46 14.29 -16.28
CA CYS A 44 1.41 13.45 -16.86
C CYS A 44 0.12 13.45 -16.01
N VAL A 45 -1.01 13.16 -16.66
CA VAL A 45 -2.32 12.97 -15.99
C VAL A 45 -2.80 11.56 -16.27
N PHE A 46 -3.25 10.87 -15.23
CA PHE A 46 -3.76 9.49 -15.29
C PHE A 46 -5.18 9.45 -14.74
N LYS A 47 -6.14 8.96 -15.53
CA LYS A 47 -7.53 8.82 -15.09
C LYS A 47 -7.70 7.50 -14.36
N HIS A 48 -8.34 7.51 -13.20
CA HIS A 48 -8.57 6.28 -12.43
C HIS A 48 -9.51 5.31 -13.17
N SER A 49 -10.39 5.82 -14.05
CA SER A 49 -11.19 5.00 -14.97
C SER A 49 -10.36 4.00 -15.79
N ASP A 50 -9.12 4.37 -16.15
CA ASP A 50 -8.24 3.53 -16.97
C ASP A 50 -7.53 2.43 -16.17
N TRP A 51 -7.71 2.46 -14.84
CA TRP A 51 -7.10 1.52 -13.89
C TRP A 51 -8.09 0.43 -13.49
N ILE A 52 -9.37 0.79 -13.36
CA ILE A 52 -10.44 -0.12 -12.95
C ILE A 52 -10.53 -1.28 -13.96
N GLY A 53 -10.50 -2.51 -13.45
CA GLY A 53 -10.53 -3.72 -14.26
C GLY A 53 -9.16 -4.26 -14.67
N LYS A 54 -8.07 -3.51 -14.47
CA LYS A 54 -6.70 -4.01 -14.68
C LYS A 54 -6.21 -4.81 -13.48
N PRO A 55 -5.37 -5.84 -13.68
CA PRO A 55 -4.75 -6.56 -12.57
C PRO A 55 -3.72 -5.70 -11.84
N PHE A 56 -3.49 -5.99 -10.55
CA PHE A 56 -2.35 -5.43 -9.82
C PHE A 56 -1.03 -5.80 -10.50
N GLY A 57 -0.04 -4.90 -10.45
CA GLY A 57 1.22 -4.98 -11.19
C GLY A 57 1.17 -4.39 -12.60
N SER A 58 0.02 -3.92 -13.06
CA SER A 58 -0.11 -3.34 -14.41
C SER A 58 0.63 -2.01 -14.56
N ILE A 59 1.19 -1.80 -15.75
CA ILE A 59 1.81 -0.54 -16.17
C ILE A 59 0.76 0.30 -16.90
N ILE A 60 0.64 1.57 -16.52
CA ILE A 60 -0.21 2.54 -17.20
C ILE A 60 0.66 3.56 -17.90
N PHE A 61 0.55 3.64 -19.21
CA PHE A 61 1.21 4.65 -20.03
C PHE A 61 0.35 5.90 -20.14
N SER A 62 0.98 7.06 -20.04
CA SER A 62 0.38 8.35 -20.34
C SER A 62 0.62 8.72 -21.80
N ASN A 63 -0.28 9.53 -22.35
CA ASN A 63 -0.16 10.04 -23.71
C ASN A 63 1.08 10.94 -23.94
N ARG A 64 1.74 11.38 -22.86
CA ARG A 64 2.97 12.20 -22.90
C ARG A 64 4.25 11.40 -22.63
N GLY A 65 4.19 10.06 -22.69
CA GLY A 65 5.37 9.18 -22.58
C GLY A 65 5.80 8.80 -21.16
N GLY A 66 5.10 9.27 -20.12
CA GLY A 66 5.32 8.80 -18.74
C GLY A 66 4.58 7.48 -18.46
N PHE A 67 5.07 6.69 -17.52
CA PHE A 67 4.38 5.49 -17.05
C PHE A 67 4.30 5.45 -15.52
N ILE A 68 3.35 4.69 -15.00
CA ILE A 68 3.20 4.38 -13.57
C ILE A 68 2.92 2.89 -13.40
N TYR A 69 3.33 2.32 -12.27
CA TYR A 69 2.95 0.95 -11.87
C TYR A 69 1.86 1.01 -10.81
N LEU A 70 0.85 0.15 -10.95
CA LEU A 70 -0.25 0.01 -10.00
C LEU A 70 0.01 -1.22 -9.12
N LEU A 71 0.48 -1.02 -7.90
CA LEU A 71 0.86 -2.10 -6.99
C LEU A 71 -0.23 -2.34 -5.94
N ALA A 72 -0.34 -3.59 -5.51
CA ALA A 72 -1.18 -3.93 -4.36
C ALA A 72 -0.61 -3.31 -3.08
N LEU A 73 -1.50 -2.97 -2.15
CA LEU A 73 -1.10 -2.47 -0.85
C LEU A 73 -0.45 -3.59 -0.03
N THR A 74 0.86 -3.48 0.21
CA THR A 74 1.59 -4.31 1.18
C THR A 74 2.01 -3.43 2.36
N PRO A 75 2.16 -4.02 3.57
CA PRO A 75 2.64 -3.28 4.73
C PRO A 75 4.01 -2.62 4.48
N GLU A 76 4.88 -3.27 3.70
CA GLU A 76 6.18 -2.71 3.27
C GLU A 76 6.04 -1.40 2.52
N PHE A 77 5.14 -1.34 1.53
CA PHE A 77 4.88 -0.11 0.78
C PHE A 77 4.18 0.96 1.63
N TRP A 78 3.32 0.55 2.57
CA TRP A 78 2.65 1.48 3.47
C TRP A 78 3.65 2.26 4.32
N THR A 79 4.66 1.57 4.88
CA THR A 79 5.73 2.20 5.67
C THR A 79 6.53 3.22 4.85
N LEU A 80 6.78 2.96 3.56
CA LEU A 80 7.54 3.87 2.69
C LEU A 80 6.76 5.12 2.27
N VAL A 81 5.42 5.02 2.21
CA VAL A 81 4.55 6.07 1.67
C VAL A 81 3.94 6.95 2.77
N LEU A 82 3.95 6.50 4.01
CA LEU A 82 3.45 7.26 5.15
C LEU A 82 4.23 8.57 5.34
N SER A 83 3.50 9.67 5.46
CA SER A 83 4.08 10.96 5.85
C SER A 83 4.65 10.85 7.26
N HIS A 84 5.96 11.04 7.38
CA HIS A 84 6.73 10.82 8.60
C HIS A 84 6.41 11.91 9.65
N MET A 85 5.34 11.74 10.42
CA MET A 85 4.95 12.66 11.51
C MET A 85 5.45 12.20 12.89
N THR A 86 5.94 10.96 13.04
CA THR A 86 6.46 10.38 14.29
C THR A 86 7.65 9.46 14.01
N GLN A 87 8.40 9.04 15.03
CA GLN A 87 9.48 8.05 14.87
C GLN A 87 8.90 6.69 14.48
N ILE A 88 9.22 6.20 13.28
CA ILE A 88 8.73 4.92 12.73
C ILE A 88 9.81 3.86 12.94
N LEU A 89 9.42 2.68 13.42
CA LEU A 89 10.28 1.49 13.40
C LEU A 89 10.32 0.93 11.99
N TYR A 90 11.52 0.70 11.45
CA TYR A 90 11.68 0.12 10.13
C TYR A 90 11.47 -1.40 10.17
N ILE A 91 11.31 -2.00 8.98
CA ILE A 91 11.12 -3.44 8.83
C ILE A 91 12.18 -4.27 9.57
N ALA A 92 13.41 -3.78 9.64
CA ALA A 92 14.51 -4.44 10.35
C ALA A 92 14.25 -4.54 11.85
N ASP A 93 13.80 -3.44 12.47
CA ASP A 93 13.51 -3.37 13.89
C ASP A 93 12.25 -4.17 14.25
N ILE A 94 11.21 -4.07 13.41
CA ILE A 94 9.97 -4.84 13.58
C ILE A 94 10.25 -6.35 13.50
N SER A 95 11.05 -6.77 12.51
CA SER A 95 11.44 -8.18 12.36
C SER A 95 12.18 -8.70 13.57
N PHE A 96 13.08 -7.88 14.14
CA PHE A 96 13.83 -8.24 15.35
C PHE A 96 12.90 -8.40 16.56
N VAL A 97 11.94 -7.50 16.75
CA VAL A 97 10.96 -7.57 17.85
C VAL A 97 10.03 -8.78 17.71
N ILE A 98 9.52 -9.06 16.51
CA ILE A 98 8.66 -10.22 16.22
C ILE A 98 9.42 -11.53 16.52
N MET A 99 10.68 -11.62 16.08
CA MET A 99 11.52 -12.78 16.33
C MET A 99 11.82 -12.96 17.82
N TYR A 100 12.15 -11.87 18.52
CA TYR A 100 12.48 -11.91 19.95
C TYR A 100 11.28 -12.25 20.84
N LEU A 101 10.08 -11.81 20.46
CA LEU A 101 8.84 -12.10 21.19
C LEU A 101 8.17 -13.42 20.74
N GLU A 102 8.76 -14.14 19.79
CA GLU A 102 8.23 -15.39 19.21
C GLU A 102 6.76 -15.28 18.80
N VAL A 103 6.38 -14.14 18.20
CA VAL A 103 4.99 -13.89 17.83
C VAL A 103 4.58 -14.84 16.70
N VAL A 104 3.53 -15.62 16.95
CA VAL A 104 2.91 -16.53 15.98
C VAL A 104 1.43 -16.20 15.80
N PRO A 105 0.79 -16.62 14.69
CA PRO A 105 -0.64 -16.44 14.50
C PRO A 105 -1.43 -17.03 15.67
N GLY A 106 -2.19 -16.19 16.39
CA GLY A 106 -2.94 -16.56 17.60
C GLY A 106 -2.41 -15.95 18.90
N CYS A 107 -1.24 -15.32 18.89
CA CYS A 107 -0.73 -14.55 20.02
C CYS A 107 -1.53 -13.25 20.22
N LEU A 108 -1.89 -12.94 21.47
CA LEU A 108 -2.45 -11.64 21.83
C LEU A 108 -1.30 -10.69 22.19
N VAL A 109 -1.07 -9.68 21.34
CA VAL A 109 -0.04 -8.66 21.54
C VAL A 109 -0.70 -7.34 21.91
N LEU A 110 -0.23 -6.71 22.99
CA LEU A 110 -0.66 -5.38 23.40
C LEU A 110 0.40 -4.35 22.99
N GLU A 111 0.07 -3.54 21.99
CA GLU A 111 0.87 -2.37 21.63
C GLU A 111 0.31 -1.14 22.35
N SER A 112 1.17 -0.39 23.06
CA SER A 112 0.80 0.87 23.70
C SER A 112 1.64 2.01 23.13
N GLY A 113 0.96 2.95 22.47
CA GLY A 113 1.55 4.01 21.66
C GLY A 113 1.19 3.84 20.18
N THR A 114 0.02 4.30 19.77
CA THR A 114 -0.55 4.10 18.41
C THR A 114 0.37 4.56 17.26
N GLY A 115 1.26 5.53 17.51
CA GLY A 115 2.14 6.09 16.48
C GLY A 115 1.39 6.49 15.20
N SER A 116 2.07 6.43 14.05
CA SER A 116 1.54 6.70 12.70
C SER A 116 0.73 5.55 12.09
N GLY A 117 0.34 4.52 12.87
CA GLY A 117 -0.41 3.36 12.39
C GLY A 117 0.40 2.33 11.57
N SER A 118 1.73 2.45 11.53
CA SER A 118 2.62 1.50 10.83
C SER A 118 2.60 0.11 11.47
N SER A 119 2.75 0.00 12.79
CA SER A 119 2.73 -1.29 13.50
C SER A 119 1.38 -1.98 13.45
N GLY A 120 0.28 -1.22 13.58
CA GLY A 120 -1.08 -1.77 13.58
C GLY A 120 -1.45 -2.50 12.27
N THR A 121 -0.82 -2.19 11.14
CA THR A 121 -1.05 -2.93 9.89
C THR A 121 -0.31 -4.27 9.89
N CYS A 122 0.80 -4.40 10.63
CA CYS A 122 1.59 -5.61 10.73
C CYS A 122 1.00 -6.63 11.74
N VAL A 123 0.22 -6.17 12.72
CA VAL A 123 -0.31 -7.02 13.82
C VAL A 123 -1.68 -7.65 13.47
N TYR A 124 -2.31 -7.24 12.36
CA TYR A 124 -3.60 -7.80 11.89
C TYR A 124 -3.50 -8.58 10.57
N LEU A 125 -2.36 -9.23 10.30
CA LEU A 125 -2.25 -10.27 9.26
C LEU A 125 -2.21 -11.67 9.89
#